data_AF-A0A370UCP9-F1
#
_entry.id   AF-A0A370UCP9-F1
#
_cell.length_a   1.000
_cell.length_b   1.000
_cell.length_c   1.000
_cell.angle_alpha   90.00
_cell.angle_beta   90.00
_cell.angle_gamma   90.00
#
_symmetry.space_group_name_H-M   'P 1'
#
loop_
_entity.id
_entity.type
_entity.pdbx_description
1 polymer ?
#
loop_
_entity_poly.entity_id
_entity_poly.type
_entity_poly.pdbx_seq_one_letter_code
_entity_poly.pdbx_strand_id
1 'polypeptide(L)'
;MSTTSTSRLLTKYGVLVEDIGNHVKNLDRIPHSVPDETFKQWKERLFGENVPDMAMYVPWIPPQQTRMSTLKDICASEHILRAMKEYRALSQDEADSVAEDARRQLKEAKKQVSNVEASKKDLENQLAEKDKELKAINTIPIEMLEDLFTDLGDEVQPSVKEFMERYLEEDHAELDTRKLLAQLLGLYNRAVTQYRKIDPNLK
;
A
#
# COMPACT_ATOMS: atom_id res chain seq x y z
N MET A 1 -24.14 -4.70 8.77
CA MET A 1 -23.87 -6.09 8.37
C MET A 1 -24.50 -6.27 7.00
N SER A 2 -23.72 -6.30 5.93
CA SER A 2 -24.25 -6.53 4.58
C SER A 2 -24.60 -8.01 4.45
N THR A 3 -25.89 -8.34 4.44
CA THR A 3 -26.38 -9.68 4.11
C THR A 3 -26.20 -9.90 2.62
N THR A 4 -25.27 -10.77 2.24
CA THR A 4 -25.03 -11.13 0.85
C THR A 4 -26.24 -11.91 0.35
N SER A 5 -27.17 -11.23 -0.31
CA SER A 5 -28.37 -11.86 -0.87
C SER A 5 -28.00 -12.56 -2.17
N THR A 6 -28.36 -13.84 -2.30
CA THR A 6 -28.05 -14.61 -3.51
C THR A 6 -29.31 -14.70 -4.36
N SER A 7 -29.23 -14.26 -5.61
CA SER A 7 -30.37 -14.21 -6.53
C SER A 7 -30.13 -15.04 -7.79
N ARG A 8 -31.13 -15.79 -8.26
CA ARG A 8 -31.06 -16.57 -9.49
C ARG A 8 -32.34 -16.51 -10.31
N LEU A 9 -32.16 -16.24 -11.61
CA LEU A 9 -33.21 -16.32 -12.62
C LEU A 9 -33.38 -17.75 -13.14
N LEU A 10 -34.54 -18.35 -12.89
CA LEU A 10 -34.94 -19.64 -13.43
C LEU A 10 -35.63 -19.43 -14.79
N THR A 11 -34.81 -19.32 -15.85
CA THR A 11 -35.25 -19.00 -17.22
C THR A 11 -36.32 -19.93 -17.78
N LYS A 12 -36.30 -21.21 -17.39
CA LYS A 12 -37.32 -22.21 -17.80
C LYS A 12 -38.71 -21.86 -17.30
N TYR A 13 -38.82 -21.21 -16.14
CA TYR A 13 -40.08 -20.91 -15.47
C TYR A 13 -40.42 -19.42 -15.45
N GLY A 14 -39.48 -18.55 -15.85
CA GLY A 14 -39.69 -17.10 -15.80
C GLY A 14 -39.73 -16.53 -14.39
N VAL A 15 -39.05 -17.17 -13.43
CA VAL A 15 -39.10 -16.83 -12.00
C VAL A 15 -37.72 -16.38 -11.52
N LEU A 16 -37.66 -15.27 -10.77
CA LEU A 16 -36.46 -14.85 -10.04
C LEU A 16 -36.59 -15.30 -8.59
N VAL A 17 -35.60 -16.02 -8.10
CA VAL A 17 -35.54 -16.50 -6.72
C VAL A 17 -34.44 -15.75 -5.99
N GLU A 18 -34.77 -15.15 -4.86
CA GLU A 18 -33.82 -14.47 -3.98
C GLU A 18 -33.85 -15.14 -2.60
N ASP A 19 -32.65 -15.53 -2.15
CA ASP A 19 -32.42 -16.13 -0.84
C ASP A 19 -31.66 -15.11 0.02
N ILE A 20 -32.40 -14.47 0.92
CA ILE A 20 -31.90 -13.42 1.81
C ILE A 20 -31.25 -14.05 3.05
N GLY A 21 -31.78 -15.20 3.49
CA GLY A 21 -31.30 -15.96 4.64
C GLY A 21 -30.18 -16.96 4.36
N ASN A 22 -29.76 -17.11 3.09
CA ASN A 22 -28.76 -18.09 2.65
C ASN A 22 -29.15 -19.54 3.02
N HIS A 23 -30.43 -19.86 2.91
CA HIS A 23 -30.99 -21.19 3.18
C HIS A 23 -30.54 -22.25 2.15
N VAL A 24 -30.26 -21.82 0.92
CA VAL A 24 -29.88 -22.68 -0.19
C VAL A 24 -28.38 -22.51 -0.47
N LYS A 25 -27.59 -23.52 -0.08
CA LYS A 25 -26.12 -23.55 -0.31
C LYS A 25 -25.69 -23.31 -1.76
N ASN A 26 -26.57 -23.62 -2.72
CA ASN A 26 -26.28 -23.44 -4.13
C ASN A 26 -27.58 -23.25 -4.94
N LEU A 27 -27.99 -22.00 -5.14
CA LEU A 27 -29.13 -21.68 -6.01
C LEU A 27 -28.88 -22.14 -7.46
N ASP A 28 -27.62 -22.32 -7.90
CA ASP A 28 -27.28 -22.80 -9.24
C ASP A 28 -27.65 -24.26 -9.52
N ARG A 29 -27.96 -25.03 -8.49
CA ARG A 29 -28.35 -26.45 -8.59
C ARG A 29 -29.82 -26.73 -8.31
N ILE A 30 -30.69 -25.72 -8.38
CA ILE A 30 -32.14 -25.94 -8.25
C ILE A 30 -32.62 -27.00 -9.27
N PRO A 31 -33.11 -28.17 -8.81
CA PRO A 31 -33.65 -29.21 -9.66
C PRO A 31 -34.86 -28.73 -10.49
N HIS A 32 -35.04 -29.33 -11.66
CA HIS A 32 -36.26 -29.12 -12.42
C HIS A 32 -37.50 -29.64 -11.67
N SER A 33 -38.66 -29.11 -12.08
CA SER A 33 -39.96 -29.62 -11.69
C SER A 33 -40.17 -31.05 -12.18
N VAL A 34 -40.88 -31.84 -11.40
CA VAL A 34 -41.34 -33.20 -11.74
C VAL A 34 -42.62 -33.10 -12.61
N PRO A 35 -42.98 -34.11 -13.43
CA PRO A 35 -44.23 -34.10 -14.17
C PRO A 35 -45.45 -33.85 -13.28
N ASP A 36 -46.38 -33.01 -13.75
CA ASP A 36 -47.62 -32.61 -13.07
C ASP A 36 -47.46 -31.90 -11.71
N GLU A 37 -46.24 -31.51 -11.36
CA GLU A 37 -45.95 -30.79 -10.13
C GLU A 37 -46.55 -29.37 -10.13
N THR A 38 -47.28 -29.05 -9.06
CA THR A 38 -47.81 -27.70 -8.84
C THR A 38 -46.75 -26.78 -8.25
N PHE A 39 -46.95 -25.47 -8.38
CA PHE A 39 -46.06 -24.45 -7.83
C PHE A 39 -45.84 -24.61 -6.32
N LYS A 40 -46.90 -24.95 -5.57
CA LYS A 40 -46.81 -25.22 -4.13
C LYS A 40 -45.92 -26.43 -3.84
N GLN A 41 -46.19 -27.56 -4.50
CA GLN A 41 -45.42 -28.80 -4.32
C GLN A 41 -43.94 -28.60 -4.67
N TRP A 42 -43.66 -27.88 -5.75
CA TRP A 42 -42.31 -27.54 -6.16
C TRP A 42 -41.59 -26.66 -5.13
N LYS A 43 -42.26 -25.62 -4.64
CA LYS A 43 -41.72 -24.72 -3.61
C LYS A 43 -41.40 -25.49 -2.32
N GLU A 44 -42.34 -26.29 -1.84
CA GLU A 44 -42.21 -27.09 -0.61
C GLU A 44 -41.11 -28.14 -0.74
N ARG A 45 -41.01 -28.81 -1.89
CA ARG A 45 -39.98 -29.83 -2.14
C ARG A 45 -38.57 -29.25 -2.14
N LEU A 46 -38.39 -28.05 -2.68
CA LEU A 46 -37.06 -27.47 -2.85
C LEU A 46 -36.59 -26.68 -1.63
N PHE A 47 -37.49 -25.95 -1.00
CA PHE A 47 -37.14 -24.96 0.01
C PHE A 47 -37.68 -25.35 1.39
N GLY A 48 -38.62 -26.28 1.47
CA GLY A 48 -39.31 -26.64 2.71
C GLY A 48 -40.57 -25.80 2.94
N GLU A 49 -41.30 -26.14 4.00
CA GLU A 49 -42.54 -25.46 4.38
C GLU A 49 -42.21 -24.15 5.11
N ASN A 50 -42.80 -23.04 4.66
CA ASN A 50 -42.68 -21.69 5.26
C ASN A 50 -41.23 -21.20 5.51
N VAL A 51 -40.46 -20.96 4.45
CA VAL A 51 -39.19 -20.22 4.54
C VAL A 51 -39.48 -18.70 4.49
N PRO A 52 -39.37 -17.95 5.61
CA PRO A 52 -39.76 -16.54 5.66
C PRO A 52 -38.80 -15.62 4.89
N ASP A 53 -37.52 -15.99 4.78
CA ASP A 53 -36.48 -15.15 4.16
C ASP A 53 -36.20 -15.52 2.69
N MET A 54 -37.16 -16.19 2.04
CA MET A 54 -37.06 -16.61 0.64
C MET A 54 -38.12 -15.91 -0.21
N ALA A 55 -37.66 -14.95 -1.03
CA ALA A 55 -38.50 -14.21 -1.94
C ALA A 55 -38.49 -14.86 -3.33
N MET A 56 -39.68 -15.07 -3.90
CA MET A 56 -39.82 -15.45 -5.29
C MET A 56 -40.56 -14.34 -6.03
N TYR A 57 -39.85 -13.69 -6.94
CA TYR A 57 -40.41 -12.66 -7.79
C TYR A 57 -40.94 -13.30 -9.06
N VAL A 58 -42.26 -13.24 -9.16
CA VAL A 58 -43.04 -13.64 -10.33
C VAL A 58 -43.87 -12.43 -10.77
N PRO A 59 -44.09 -12.23 -12.07
CA PRO A 59 -44.81 -11.05 -12.59
C PRO A 59 -46.24 -10.95 -12.05
N TRP A 60 -46.80 -12.11 -11.75
CA TRP A 60 -48.08 -12.30 -11.10
C TRP A 60 -47.93 -13.51 -10.18
N ILE A 61 -48.43 -13.43 -8.94
CA ILE A 61 -48.37 -14.54 -7.99
C ILE A 61 -49.29 -15.65 -8.49
N PRO A 62 -48.75 -16.78 -8.98
CA PRO A 62 -49.57 -17.83 -9.51
C PRO A 62 -50.34 -18.52 -8.37
N PRO A 63 -51.58 -18.98 -8.62
CA PRO A 63 -52.29 -19.87 -7.73
C PRO A 63 -51.41 -21.05 -7.33
N GLN A 64 -51.52 -21.48 -6.07
CA GLN A 64 -50.71 -22.59 -5.54
C GLN A 64 -50.83 -23.89 -6.36
N GLN A 65 -51.95 -24.05 -7.06
CA GLN A 65 -52.33 -25.21 -7.87
C GLN A 65 -51.92 -25.08 -9.35
N THR A 66 -51.31 -23.94 -9.72
CA THR A 66 -50.75 -23.75 -11.07
C THR A 66 -49.63 -24.75 -11.31
N ARG A 67 -49.67 -25.43 -12.46
CA ARG A 67 -48.62 -26.38 -12.85
C ARG A 67 -47.32 -25.65 -13.17
N MET A 68 -46.19 -26.19 -12.71
CA MET A 68 -44.88 -25.62 -13.00
C MET A 68 -44.60 -25.49 -14.51
N SER A 69 -45.12 -26.41 -15.31
CA SER A 69 -44.97 -26.40 -16.78
C SER A 69 -45.64 -25.22 -17.47
N THR A 70 -46.69 -24.65 -16.87
CA THR A 70 -47.48 -23.56 -17.49
C THR A 70 -47.08 -22.18 -16.97
N LEU A 71 -46.19 -22.10 -15.97
CA LEU A 71 -45.79 -20.82 -15.35
C LEU A 71 -45.16 -19.86 -16.34
N LYS A 72 -44.28 -20.36 -17.22
CA LYS A 72 -43.59 -19.53 -18.21
C LYS A 72 -44.56 -18.80 -19.13
N ASP A 73 -45.59 -19.52 -19.56
CA ASP A 73 -46.60 -19.07 -20.53
C ASP A 73 -47.64 -18.16 -19.86
N ILE A 74 -48.11 -18.52 -18.67
CA ILE A 74 -49.10 -17.74 -17.89
C ILE A 74 -48.51 -16.39 -17.45
N CYS A 75 -47.23 -16.35 -17.09
CA CYS A 75 -46.59 -15.14 -16.58
C CYS A 75 -46.08 -14.20 -17.69
N ALA A 76 -46.38 -14.46 -18.97
CA ALA A 76 -45.87 -13.68 -20.11
C ALA A 76 -44.35 -13.40 -20.01
N SER A 77 -43.61 -14.40 -19.51
CA SER A 77 -42.27 -14.20 -18.95
C SER A 77 -41.22 -13.83 -19.98
N GLU A 78 -41.50 -13.94 -21.28
CA GLU A 78 -40.56 -13.61 -22.35
C GLU A 78 -40.10 -12.15 -22.31
N HIS A 79 -41.02 -11.20 -22.08
CA HIS A 79 -40.68 -9.79 -21.98
C HIS A 79 -39.77 -9.49 -20.78
N ILE A 80 -40.01 -10.17 -19.66
CA ILE A 80 -39.24 -9.98 -18.43
C ILE A 80 -37.89 -10.68 -18.51
N LEU A 81 -37.82 -11.88 -19.10
CA LEU A 81 -36.57 -12.55 -19.40
C LEU A 81 -35.71 -11.72 -20.37
N ARG A 82 -36.34 -11.04 -21.33
CA ARG A 82 -35.65 -10.11 -22.23
C ARG A 82 -35.13 -8.89 -21.47
N ALA A 83 -35.97 -8.21 -20.69
CA ALA A 83 -35.57 -7.05 -19.89
C ALA A 83 -34.42 -7.39 -18.91
N MET A 84 -34.47 -8.57 -18.26
CA MET A 84 -33.41 -9.01 -17.35
C MET A 84 -32.10 -9.35 -18.08
N LYS A 85 -32.16 -9.90 -19.30
CA LYS A 85 -30.97 -10.14 -20.13
C LYS A 85 -30.34 -8.83 -20.58
N GLU A 86 -31.16 -7.88 -21.02
CA GLU A 86 -30.71 -6.55 -21.42
C GLU A 86 -30.08 -5.81 -20.24
N TYR A 87 -30.70 -5.87 -19.05
CA TYR A 87 -30.13 -5.30 -17.82
C TYR A 87 -28.79 -5.94 -17.43
N ARG A 88 -28.68 -7.27 -17.54
CA ARG A 88 -27.41 -7.97 -17.28
C ARG A 88 -26.32 -7.55 -18.27
N ALA A 89 -26.67 -7.39 -19.55
CA ALA A 89 -25.73 -6.92 -20.57
C ALA A 89 -25.25 -5.50 -20.27
N LEU A 90 -26.17 -4.59 -19.93
CA LEU A 90 -25.83 -3.21 -19.51
C LEU A 90 -24.91 -3.20 -18.28
N SER A 91 -25.24 -4.00 -17.26
CA SER A 91 -24.41 -4.12 -16.06
C SER A 91 -23.02 -4.69 -16.35
N GLN A 92 -22.91 -5.56 -17.36
CA GLN A 92 -21.63 -6.13 -17.77
C GLN A 92 -20.80 -5.12 -18.58
N ASP A 93 -21.43 -4.38 -19.49
CA ASP A 93 -20.78 -3.29 -20.22
C ASP A 93 -20.27 -2.20 -19.27
N GLU A 94 -21.06 -1.84 -18.24
CA GLU A 94 -20.63 -0.92 -17.18
C GLU A 94 -19.43 -1.47 -16.40
N ALA A 95 -19.47 -2.76 -16.03
CA ALA A 95 -18.35 -3.41 -15.33
C ALA A 95 -17.08 -3.44 -16.19
N ASP A 96 -17.22 -3.72 -17.49
CA ASP A 96 -16.11 -3.73 -18.44
C ASP A 96 -15.53 -2.32 -18.65
N SER A 97 -16.38 -1.29 -18.74
CA SER A 97 -15.95 0.11 -18.80
C SER A 97 -15.17 0.52 -17.55
N VAL A 98 -15.65 0.16 -16.36
CA VAL A 98 -14.94 0.44 -15.10
C VAL A 98 -13.59 -0.30 -15.05
N ALA A 99 -13.55 -1.55 -15.53
CA ALA A 99 -12.31 -2.32 -15.59
C ALA A 99 -11.29 -1.73 -16.57
N GLU A 100 -11.74 -1.24 -17.73
CA GLU A 100 -10.91 -0.51 -18.71
C GLU A 100 -10.32 0.77 -18.09
N ASP A 101 -11.13 1.59 -17.44
CA ASP A 101 -10.67 2.82 -16.77
C ASP A 101 -9.67 2.53 -15.66
N ALA A 102 -9.92 1.50 -14.84
CA ALA A 102 -8.98 1.08 -13.81
C ALA A 102 -7.63 0.62 -14.41
N ARG A 103 -7.66 -0.12 -15.53
CA ARG A 103 -6.44 -0.53 -16.25
C ARG A 103 -5.68 0.67 -16.80
N ARG A 104 -6.39 1.66 -17.34
CA ARG A 104 -5.79 2.90 -17.85
C ARG A 104 -5.08 3.67 -16.74
N GLN A 105 -5.77 3.89 -15.61
CA GLN A 105 -5.18 4.56 -14.44
C GLN A 105 -3.96 3.81 -13.91
N LEU A 106 -4.02 2.47 -13.86
CA LEU A 106 -2.89 1.64 -13.43
C LEU A 106 -1.68 1.80 -14.35
N LYS A 107 -1.89 1.90 -15.66
CA LYS A 107 -0.81 2.11 -16.64
C LYS A 107 -0.16 3.50 -16.47
N GLU A 108 -0.97 4.53 -16.25
CA GLU A 108 -0.48 5.89 -16.00
C GLU A 108 0.31 5.97 -14.68
N ALA A 109 -0.21 5.38 -13.61
CA ALA A 109 0.48 5.31 -12.32
C ALA A 109 1.82 4.57 -12.42
N LYS A 110 1.88 3.44 -13.14
CA LYS A 110 3.14 2.71 -13.38
C LYS A 110 4.19 3.56 -14.10
N LYS A 111 3.76 4.37 -15.08
CA LYS A 111 4.66 5.29 -15.79
C LYS A 111 5.21 6.36 -14.84
N GLN A 112 4.37 6.91 -13.96
CA GLN A 112 4.82 7.90 -12.97
C GLN A 112 5.82 7.29 -11.98
N VAL A 113 5.60 6.07 -11.50
CA VAL A 113 6.54 5.36 -10.60
C VAL A 113 7.91 5.19 -11.26
N SER A 114 7.95 4.74 -12.52
CA SER A 114 9.22 4.58 -13.25
C SER A 114 9.98 5.91 -13.39
N ASN A 115 9.28 7.02 -13.62
CA ASN A 115 9.92 8.35 -13.67
C ASN A 115 10.50 8.74 -12.31
N VAL A 116 9.75 8.51 -11.22
CA VAL A 116 10.21 8.83 -9.85
C VAL A 116 11.42 7.98 -9.46
N GLU A 117 11.45 6.70 -9.83
CA GLU A 117 12.62 5.83 -9.60
C GLU A 117 13.86 6.35 -10.32
N ALA A 118 13.72 6.83 -11.55
CA ALA A 118 14.82 7.45 -12.30
C ALA A 118 15.32 8.72 -11.60
N SER A 119 14.42 9.62 -11.19
CA SER A 119 14.77 10.83 -10.45
C SER A 119 15.42 10.55 -9.09
N LYS A 120 14.95 9.51 -8.39
CA LYS A 120 15.54 9.09 -7.10
C LYS A 120 16.99 8.66 -7.29
N LYS A 121 17.27 7.83 -8.30
CA LYS A 121 18.64 7.39 -8.60
C LYS A 121 19.55 8.57 -8.93
N ASP A 122 19.04 9.56 -9.65
CA ASP A 122 19.79 10.77 -9.99
C ASP A 122 20.16 11.59 -8.74
N LEU A 123 19.21 11.74 -7.80
CA LEU A 123 19.45 12.40 -6.51
C LEU A 123 20.45 11.64 -5.63
N GLU A 124 20.40 10.31 -5.61
CA GLU A 124 21.38 9.47 -4.88
C GLU A 124 22.80 9.67 -5.42
N ASN A 125 22.96 9.77 -6.75
CA ASN A 125 24.25 10.08 -7.36
C ASN A 125 24.76 11.48 -6.98
N GLN A 126 23.87 12.49 -7.02
CA GLN A 126 24.22 13.86 -6.61
C GLN A 126 24.63 13.93 -5.13
N LEU A 127 23.94 13.18 -4.26
CA LEU A 127 24.30 13.11 -2.85
C LEU A 127 25.69 12.49 -2.64
N ALA A 128 25.98 11.39 -3.33
CA ALA A 128 27.30 10.75 -3.26
C ALA A 128 28.43 11.67 -3.76
N GLU A 129 28.17 12.48 -4.80
CA GLU A 129 29.11 13.48 -5.28
C GLU A 129 29.33 14.58 -4.24
N LYS A 130 28.26 15.08 -3.62
CA LYS A 130 28.34 16.08 -2.54
C LYS A 130 29.07 15.56 -1.31
N ASP A 131 28.86 14.31 -0.93
CA ASP A 131 29.60 13.67 0.17
C ASP A 131 31.09 13.58 -0.14
N LYS A 132 31.45 13.31 -1.40
CA LYS A 132 32.85 13.30 -1.84
C LYS A 132 33.47 14.70 -1.81
N GLU A 133 32.75 15.73 -2.26
CA GLU A 133 33.18 17.13 -2.16
C GLU A 133 33.38 17.53 -0.69
N LEU A 134 32.44 17.19 0.20
CA LEU A 134 32.53 17.50 1.62
C LEU A 134 33.71 16.82 2.30
N LYS A 135 33.99 15.56 1.96
CA LYS A 135 35.19 14.87 2.43
C LYS A 135 36.44 15.61 1.96
N ALA A 136 36.55 15.91 0.67
CA ALA A 136 37.71 16.61 0.12
C ALA A 136 37.96 18.01 0.72
N ILE A 137 36.93 18.70 1.22
CA ILE A 137 37.08 20.00 1.90
C ILE A 137 37.48 19.84 3.37
N ASN A 138 36.95 18.83 4.06
CA ASN A 138 37.11 18.69 5.51
C ASN A 138 38.26 17.76 5.92
N THR A 139 38.76 16.93 4.99
CA THR A 139 39.88 16.04 5.25
C THR A 139 41.16 16.52 4.58
N ILE A 140 42.26 16.41 5.32
CA ILE A 140 43.61 16.62 4.80
C ILE A 140 44.48 15.40 5.10
N PRO A 141 45.41 15.03 4.21
CA PRO A 141 46.47 14.07 4.51
C PRO A 141 47.18 14.41 5.83
N ILE A 142 47.38 13.41 6.67
CA ILE A 142 48.03 13.59 7.99
C ILE A 142 49.48 14.08 7.84
N GLU A 143 50.13 13.73 6.72
CA GLU A 143 51.48 14.13 6.38
C GLU A 143 51.61 15.66 6.28
N MET A 144 50.57 16.37 5.82
CA MET A 144 50.59 17.84 5.82
C MET A 144 50.61 18.43 7.23
N LEU A 145 50.01 17.74 8.21
CA LEU A 145 50.07 18.16 9.60
C LEU A 145 51.45 17.85 10.22
N GLU A 146 52.05 16.72 9.87
CA GLU A 146 53.41 16.35 10.28
C GLU A 146 54.45 17.35 9.73
N ASP A 147 54.33 17.74 8.46
CA ASP A 147 55.17 18.74 7.82
C ASP A 147 55.05 20.10 8.54
N LEU A 148 53.81 20.57 8.77
CA LEU A 148 53.56 21.82 9.50
C LEU A 148 54.14 21.80 10.92
N PHE A 149 54.02 20.67 11.61
CA PHE A 149 54.55 20.52 12.96
C PHE A 149 56.08 20.51 12.97
N THR A 150 56.69 19.88 11.96
CA THR A 150 58.14 19.84 11.78
C THR A 150 58.69 21.25 11.48
N ASP A 151 58.00 22.01 10.63
CA ASP A 151 58.36 23.38 10.27
C ASP A 151 58.30 24.35 11.47
N LEU A 152 57.34 24.16 12.38
CA LEU A 152 57.22 24.94 13.60
C LEU A 152 58.33 24.63 14.63
N GLY A 153 58.97 23.46 14.53
CA GLY A 153 60.17 23.10 15.29
C GLY A 153 60.06 23.34 16.81
N ASP A 154 61.04 24.07 17.36
CA ASP A 154 61.14 24.37 18.80
C ASP A 154 60.23 25.52 19.27
N GLU A 155 59.48 26.16 18.37
CA GLU A 155 58.54 27.24 18.73
C GLU A 155 57.25 26.68 19.36
N VAL A 156 57.02 25.38 19.25
CA VAL A 156 55.84 24.70 19.79
C VAL A 156 55.99 24.45 21.29
N GLN A 157 54.99 24.86 22.07
CA GLN A 157 54.99 24.58 23.51
C GLN A 157 54.98 23.05 23.80
N PRO A 158 55.66 22.59 24.87
CA PRO A 158 55.73 21.17 25.22
C PRO A 158 54.37 20.47 25.34
N SER A 159 53.36 21.18 25.87
CA SER A 159 51.99 20.68 26.02
C SER A 159 51.27 20.48 24.68
N VAL A 160 51.59 21.29 23.68
CA VAL A 160 51.06 21.15 22.31
C VAL A 160 51.76 19.98 21.63
N LYS A 161 53.07 19.82 21.84
CA LYS A 161 53.84 18.68 21.32
C LYS A 161 53.31 17.34 21.83
N GLU A 162 53.09 17.22 23.13
CA GLU A 162 52.53 16.00 23.75
C GLU A 162 51.08 15.73 23.31
N PHE A 163 50.30 16.76 22.95
CA PHE A 163 48.98 16.57 22.34
C PHE A 163 49.11 16.04 20.91
N MET A 164 49.98 16.63 20.10
CA MET A 164 50.15 16.25 18.69
C MET A 164 50.76 14.86 18.54
N GLU A 165 51.75 14.49 19.36
CA GLU A 165 52.31 13.14 19.38
C GLU A 165 51.23 12.08 19.67
N ARG A 166 50.39 12.30 20.70
CA ARG A 166 49.25 11.41 20.98
C ARG A 166 48.20 11.39 19.88
N TYR A 167 47.99 12.53 19.21
CA TYR A 167 47.02 12.64 18.12
C TYR A 167 47.51 11.94 16.85
N LEU A 168 48.82 11.98 16.56
CA LEU A 168 49.46 11.29 15.43
C LEU A 168 49.64 9.78 15.70
N GLU A 169 49.75 9.37 16.96
CA GLU A 169 49.77 7.95 17.37
C GLU A 169 48.40 7.24 17.18
N GLU A 170 47.31 8.00 17.09
CA GLU A 170 46.02 7.45 16.69
C GLU A 170 46.03 7.20 15.16
N ASP A 171 45.63 6.00 14.73
CA ASP A 171 45.67 5.55 13.32
C ASP A 171 44.66 6.35 12.45
N HIS A 172 45.08 7.53 11.98
CA HIS A 172 44.30 8.42 11.14
C HIS A 172 44.94 8.54 9.76
N ALA A 173 44.42 7.79 8.77
CA ALA A 173 44.84 7.96 7.38
C ALA A 173 44.40 9.32 6.77
N GLU A 174 43.33 9.91 7.30
CA GLU A 174 42.81 11.21 6.88
C GLU A 174 42.41 12.04 8.11
N LEU A 175 42.79 13.31 8.11
CA LEU A 175 42.57 14.20 9.24
C LEU A 175 41.31 15.03 9.05
N ASP A 176 40.28 14.79 9.87
CA ASP A 176 39.09 15.66 9.94
C ASP A 176 39.45 16.98 10.65
N THR A 177 39.67 18.01 9.84
CA THR A 177 40.07 19.36 10.29
C THR A 177 39.07 19.97 11.27
N ARG A 178 37.77 19.68 11.11
CA ARG A 178 36.71 20.22 11.97
C ARG A 178 36.76 19.57 13.35
N LYS A 179 36.98 18.25 13.39
CA LYS A 179 37.13 17.50 14.63
C LYS A 179 38.39 17.94 15.39
N LEU A 180 39.52 18.09 14.71
CA LEU A 180 40.76 18.59 15.30
C LEU A 180 40.58 20.00 15.90
N LEU A 181 40.01 20.93 15.12
CA LEU A 181 39.74 22.30 15.60
C LEU A 181 38.81 22.33 16.81
N ALA A 182 37.76 21.49 16.83
CA ALA A 182 36.86 21.39 17.96
C ALA A 182 37.56 20.88 19.23
N GLN A 183 38.46 19.90 19.09
CA GLN A 183 39.26 19.40 20.21
C GLN A 183 40.24 20.45 20.73
N LEU A 184 40.93 21.16 19.85
CA LEU A 184 41.86 22.23 20.21
C LEU A 184 41.15 23.36 20.95
N LEU A 185 40.03 23.86 20.42
CA LEU A 185 39.21 24.89 21.08
C LEU A 185 38.69 24.41 22.43
N GLY A 186 38.26 23.14 22.53
CA GLY A 186 37.81 22.53 23.78
C GLY A 186 38.92 22.38 24.83
N LEU A 187 40.14 22.07 24.42
CA LEU A 187 41.31 22.01 25.30
C LEU A 187 41.72 23.41 25.77
N TYR A 188 41.80 24.36 24.85
CA TYR A 188 42.11 25.76 25.18
C TYR A 188 41.11 26.35 26.17
N ASN A 189 39.80 26.17 25.92
CA ASN A 189 38.76 26.64 26.83
C ASN A 189 38.87 26.01 28.23
N ARG A 190 39.20 24.71 28.32
CA ARG A 190 39.44 24.04 29.61
C ARG A 190 40.64 24.62 30.33
N ALA A 191 41.76 24.82 29.63
CA ALA A 191 42.98 25.41 30.18
C ALA A 191 42.71 26.83 30.70
N VAL A 192 42.08 27.70 29.91
CA VAL A 192 41.72 29.07 30.32
C VAL A 192 40.78 29.06 31.52
N THR A 193 39.80 28.17 31.55
CA THR A 193 38.86 28.04 32.68
C THR A 193 39.58 27.60 33.96
N GLN A 194 40.49 26.64 33.87
CA GLN A 194 41.30 26.20 35.01
C GLN A 194 42.25 27.31 35.47
N TYR A 195 42.89 28.01 34.55
CA TYR A 195 43.80 29.10 34.87
C TYR A 195 43.08 30.26 35.58
N ARG A 196 41.90 30.66 35.12
CA ARG A 196 41.06 31.67 35.79
C ARG A 196 40.57 31.27 37.18
N LYS A 197 40.47 29.96 37.47
CA LYS A 197 40.18 29.47 38.83
C LYS A 197 41.38 29.60 39.76
N ILE A 198 42.59 29.56 39.22
CA ILE A 198 43.85 29.65 39.95
C ILE A 198 44.23 31.13 40.17
N ASP A 199 44.03 31.98 39.17
CA ASP A 199 44.22 33.43 39.27
C ASP A 199 42.94 34.20 38.86
N PRO A 200 42.12 34.62 39.83
CA PRO A 200 40.87 35.35 39.57
C PRO A 200 41.07 36.77 39.01
N ASN A 201 42.29 37.31 39.02
CA ASN A 201 42.57 38.71 38.69
C ASN A 201 43.02 38.95 37.24
N LEU A 202 43.18 37.91 36.42
CA LEU A 202 43.39 38.07 34.98
C LEU A 202 42.06 38.47 34.30
N LYS A 203 41.87 39.78 34.11
CA LYS A 203 40.87 40.34 33.18
C LYS A 203 41.42 40.38 31.76
#